data_AF-A0A258CYD5-F1
#
_entry.id   AF-A0A258CYD5-F1
#
_cell.length_a   1.000
_cell.length_b   1.000
_cell.length_c   1.000
_cell.angle_alpha   90.00
_cell.angle_beta   90.00
_cell.angle_gamma   90.00
#
_symmetry.space_group_name_H-M   'P 1'
#
loop_
_entity.id
_entity.type
_entity.pdbx_description
1 polymer ?
#
loop_
_entity_poly.entity_id
_entity_poly.type
_entity_poly.pdbx_seq_one_letter_code
_entity_poly.pdbx_strand_id
1 'polypeptide(L)' 'MVKTAPPLDAEGVLQEPTPEWVAARFGVSREEAEWTLVLYRFSMLYPEGPEPGRFFCEAL' A
#
# COMPACT_ATOMS: atom_id res chain seq x y z
N MET A 1 16.30 -14.17 -1.54
CA MET A 1 16.48 -12.71 -1.31
C MET A 1 15.14 -12.05 -1.57
N VAL A 2 14.53 -11.45 -0.56
CA VAL A 2 13.30 -10.67 -0.75
C VAL A 2 13.69 -9.42 -1.52
N LYS A 3 13.17 -9.22 -2.75
CA LYS A 3 13.43 -8.01 -3.53
C LYS A 3 12.85 -6.83 -2.74
N THR A 4 13.72 -5.95 -2.26
CA THR A 4 13.34 -4.82 -1.41
C THR A 4 12.88 -3.60 -2.21
N ALA A 5 13.16 -3.57 -3.51
CA ALA A 5 12.74 -2.51 -4.43
C ALA A 5 11.32 -2.77 -4.96
N PRO A 6 10.48 -1.72 -5.12
CA PRO A 6 9.17 -1.84 -5.76
C PRO A 6 9.29 -2.48 -7.15
N PRO A 7 8.22 -3.12 -7.66
CA PRO A 7 8.26 -3.71 -8.99
C PRO A 7 8.56 -2.64 -10.04
N LEU A 8 9.45 -2.96 -10.98
CA LEU A 8 9.71 -2.17 -12.17
C LEU A 8 9.14 -2.93 -13.37
N ASP A 9 8.64 -2.22 -14.37
CA ASP A 9 8.31 -2.81 -15.67
C ASP A 9 9.57 -3.08 -16.53
N ALA A 10 9.38 -3.56 -17.77
CA ALA A 10 10.48 -3.90 -18.66
C ALA A 10 11.30 -2.66 -19.07
N GLU A 11 10.69 -1.48 -18.98
CA GLU A 11 11.24 -0.18 -19.29
C GLU A 11 11.89 0.51 -18.06
N GLY A 12 11.83 -0.13 -16.89
CA GLY A 12 12.42 0.38 -15.65
C GLY A 12 11.54 1.41 -14.93
N VAL A 13 10.27 1.53 -15.28
CA VAL A 13 9.30 2.42 -14.64
C VAL A 13 8.75 1.75 -13.37
N LEU A 14 8.66 2.54 -12.30
CA LEU A 14 8.04 2.14 -11.04
C LEU A 14 6.58 1.72 -11.27
N GLN A 15 6.30 0.44 -11.04
CA GLN A 15 4.94 -0.08 -11.01
C GLN A 15 4.33 0.05 -9.62
N GLU A 16 3.01 0.18 -9.61
CA GLU A 16 2.26 0.13 -8.37
C GLU A 16 2.42 -1.26 -7.72
N PRO A 17 2.72 -1.33 -6.41
CA PRO A 17 2.93 -2.61 -5.76
C PRO A 17 1.64 -3.44 -5.74
N THR A 18 1.73 -4.73 -6.04
CA THR A 18 0.59 -5.66 -5.92
C THR A 18 0.48 -6.20 -4.50
N PRO A 19 -0.70 -6.69 -4.06
CA PRO A 19 -0.84 -7.32 -2.75
C PRO A 19 0.13 -8.49 -2.53
N GLU A 20 0.39 -9.30 -3.56
CA GLU A 20 1.31 -10.43 -3.48
C GLU A 20 2.76 -9.99 -3.25
N TRP A 21 3.18 -8.92 -3.92
CA TRP A 21 4.51 -8.34 -3.71
C TRP A 21 4.63 -7.80 -2.28
N VAL A 22 3.62 -7.08 -1.79
CA VAL A 22 3.59 -6.53 -0.42
C VAL A 22 3.61 -7.65 0.61
N ALA A 23 2.78 -8.68 0.45
CA ALA A 23 2.74 -9.85 1.33
C ALA A 23 4.11 -10.53 1.42
N ALA A 24 4.75 -10.80 0.27
CA ALA A 24 6.08 -11.40 0.23
C ALA A 24 7.17 -10.50 0.81
N ARG A 25 7.05 -9.17 0.63
CA ARG A 25 8.03 -8.18 1.08
C ARG A 25 8.03 -7.99 2.59
N PHE A 26 6.85 -8.04 3.21
CA PHE A 26 6.66 -7.77 4.64
C PHE A 26 6.39 -9.04 5.47
N GLY A 27 6.19 -10.18 4.83
CA GLY A 27 5.89 -11.44 5.52
C GLY A 27 4.51 -11.44 6.18
N VAL A 28 3.54 -10.78 5.54
CA VAL A 28 2.16 -10.63 6.03
C VAL A 28 1.19 -11.43 5.16
N SER A 29 -0.03 -11.64 5.65
CA SER A 29 -1.09 -12.24 4.85
C SER A 29 -1.48 -11.35 3.66
N ARG A 30 -2.14 -11.95 2.65
CA ARG A 30 -2.65 -11.19 1.51
C ARG A 30 -3.67 -10.12 1.95
N GLU A 31 -4.52 -10.43 2.92
CA GLU A 31 -5.51 -9.49 3.44
C GLU A 31 -4.85 -8.27 4.10
N GLU A 32 -3.85 -8.49 4.97
CA GLU A 32 -3.06 -7.41 5.56
C GLU A 32 -2.31 -6.59 4.50
N ALA A 33 -1.83 -7.23 3.44
CA ALA A 33 -1.19 -6.56 2.32
C ALA A 33 -2.16 -5.67 1.51
N GLU A 34 -3.39 -6.12 1.30
CA GLU A 34 -4.45 -5.32 0.66
C GLU A 34 -4.76 -4.06 1.48
N TRP A 35 -4.90 -4.20 2.80
CA TRP A 35 -5.08 -3.05 3.70
C TRP A 35 -3.87 -2.11 3.71
N THR A 36 -2.66 -2.65 3.67
CA THR A 36 -1.43 -1.85 3.58
C THR A 36 -1.42 -0.98 2.32
N LEU A 37 -1.88 -1.52 1.18
CA LEU A 37 -1.99 -0.75 -0.07
C LEU A 37 -3.05 0.34 0.00
N VAL A 38 -4.18 0.09 0.67
CA VAL A 38 -5.20 1.12 0.92
C VAL A 38 -4.59 2.29 1.69
N LEU A 39 -3.86 2.00 2.77
CA LEU A 39 -3.20 3.03 3.57
C LEU A 39 -2.11 3.78 2.80
N TYR A 40 -1.31 3.07 1.99
CA TYR A 40 -0.30 3.68 1.12
C TYR A 40 -0.91 4.66 0.11
N ARG A 41 -1.98 4.24 -0.58
CA ARG A 41 -2.69 5.13 -1.52
C ARG A 41 -3.31 6.32 -0.80
N PHE A 42 -3.86 6.08 0.38
CA PHE A 42 -4.44 7.13 1.20
C PHE A 42 -3.40 8.18 1.60
N SER A 43 -2.18 7.78 1.99
CA SER A 43 -1.11 8.72 2.34
C SER A 43 -0.61 9.53 1.15
N MET A 44 -0.65 8.97 -0.07
CA MET A 44 -0.34 9.73 -1.29
C MET A 44 -1.36 10.85 -1.57
N LEU A 45 -2.63 10.63 -1.23
CA LEU A 45 -3.70 11.63 -1.38
C LEU A 45 -3.67 12.68 -0.25
N TYR A 46 -3.18 12.31 0.92
CA TYR A 46 -3.11 13.15 2.12
C TYR A 46 -1.70 13.11 2.73
N PRO A 47 -0.69 13.73 2.09
CA PRO A 47 0.70 13.64 2.52
C PRO A 47 0.94 14.25 3.92
N GLU A 48 0.22 15.32 4.25
CA GLU A 48 0.26 15.96 5.57
C GLU A 48 -0.77 15.37 6.55
N GLY A 49 -1.41 14.27 6.16
CA GLY A 49 -2.56 13.70 6.84
C GLY A 49 -3.89 14.39 6.49
N PRO A 50 -5.02 13.71 6.71
CA PRO A 50 -6.34 14.27 6.47
C PRO A 50 -6.73 15.26 7.58
N GLU A 51 -7.64 16.17 7.27
CA GLU A 51 -8.25 17.04 8.28
C GLU A 51 -8.93 16.21 9.39
N PRO A 52 -8.78 16.57 10.68
CA PRO A 52 -9.45 15.88 11.77
C PRO A 52 -10.97 15.81 11.56
N GLY A 53 -11.56 14.62 11.73
CA GLY A 53 -13.01 14.40 11.58
C GLY A 53 -13.51 14.25 10.14
N ARG A 54 -12.62 14.33 9.13
CA ARG A 54 -13.01 14.15 7.71
C ARG A 54 -13.43 12.71 7.36
N PHE A 55 -12.84 11.72 8.05
CA PHE A 55 -13.12 10.31 7.83
C PHE A 55 -13.50 9.65 9.16
N PHE A 56 -14.51 8.80 9.12
CA PHE A 56 -14.96 7.99 10.25
C PHE A 56 -15.42 6.63 9.74
N CYS A 57 -15.24 5.59 10.57
CA CYS A 57 -15.82 4.27 10.30
C CYS A 57 -17.23 4.23 10.89
N GLU A 58 -18.22 3.86 10.09
CA GLU A 58 -19.54 3.50 10.61
C GLU A 58 -19.48 2.09 11.20
N ALA A 59 -20.23 1.84 12.28
CA ALA A 59 -20.33 0.50 12.84
C ALA A 59 -21.11 -0.40 11.87
N LEU A 60 -20.53 -1.55 11.53
CA LEU A 60 -21.13 -2.59 10.68
C LEU A 60 -22.20 -3.40 11.44
#